data_AF-A0A0C5E670-F1
#
_entry.id   AF-A0A0C5E670-F1
#
_cell.length_a   1.000
_cell.length_b   1.000
_cell.length_c   1.000
_cell.angle_alpha   90.00
_cell.angle_beta   90.00
_cell.angle_gamma   90.00
#
_symmetry.space_group_name_H-M   'P 1'
#
loop_
_entity.id
_entity.type
_entity.pdbx_description
1 polymer ?
#
loop_
_entity_poly.entity_id
_entity_poly.type
_entity_poly.pdbx_seq_one_letter_code
_entity_poly.pdbx_strand_id
1 'polypeptide(L)'
;MPRKPADGQKLTRPVSFRLTDTDHAAYLAKVEASGLKPSEFFRECVLQNRTQVVARVPTSSDKRRLLYLFNKTSNNMNQLAHAANAAELAGTATPATYAGILAELQAIADAMREAVEHAD
;
A
#
# COMPACT_ATOMS: atom_id res chain seq x y z
N MET A 1 10.88 37.78 -36.82
CA MET A 1 11.75 37.51 -35.65
C MET A 1 10.94 36.76 -34.60
N PRO A 2 11.44 35.68 -33.98
CA PRO A 2 10.67 34.97 -32.96
C PRO A 2 10.54 35.86 -31.71
N ARG A 3 9.30 35.99 -31.22
CA ARG A 3 8.91 36.88 -30.13
C ARG A 3 9.50 36.35 -28.81
N LYS A 4 10.21 37.19 -28.06
CA LYS A 4 10.77 36.83 -26.74
C LYS A 4 9.62 36.42 -25.80
N PRO A 5 9.67 35.26 -25.15
CA PRO A 5 8.62 34.85 -24.20
C PRO A 5 8.55 35.85 -23.03
N ALA A 6 7.31 36.17 -22.61
CA ALA A 6 7.04 37.04 -21.46
C ALA A 6 7.66 36.46 -20.18
N ASP A 7 7.95 37.31 -19.19
CA ASP A 7 8.74 36.93 -18.01
C ASP A 7 8.15 35.77 -17.17
N GLY A 8 6.83 35.55 -17.25
CA GLY A 8 6.16 34.39 -16.63
C GLY A 8 6.20 33.08 -17.43
N GLN A 9 6.71 33.08 -18.66
CA GLN A 9 6.76 31.91 -19.57
C GLN A 9 8.18 31.37 -19.78
N LYS A 10 9.18 31.99 -19.15
CA LYS A 10 10.57 31.52 -19.24
C LYS A 10 10.76 30.27 -18.38
N LEU A 11 11.38 29.25 -18.94
CA LEU A 11 11.78 28.04 -18.24
C LEU A 11 12.98 28.37 -17.34
N THR A 12 12.79 28.41 -16.01
CA THR A 12 13.80 28.88 -15.05
C THR A 12 14.36 27.81 -14.13
N ARG A 13 13.69 26.67 -13.97
CA ARG A 13 14.08 25.60 -13.04
C ARG A 13 14.23 24.25 -13.76
N PRO A 14 15.39 23.58 -13.69
CA PRO A 14 15.55 22.25 -14.23
C PRO A 14 14.89 21.18 -13.34
N VAL A 15 14.39 20.12 -13.95
CA VAL A 15 13.94 18.88 -13.28
C VAL A 15 14.77 17.74 -13.85
N SER A 16 15.46 17.00 -13.00
CA SER A 16 16.36 15.91 -13.40
C SER A 16 16.32 14.78 -12.39
N PHE A 17 16.38 13.54 -12.87
CA PHE A 17 16.51 12.34 -12.07
C PHE A 17 17.37 11.32 -12.83
N ARG A 18 17.94 10.36 -12.11
CA ARG A 18 18.74 9.30 -12.73
C ARG A 18 17.84 8.15 -13.18
N LEU A 19 18.19 7.57 -14.31
CA LEU A 19 17.59 6.36 -14.86
C LEU A 19 18.67 5.28 -14.97
N THR A 20 18.25 4.02 -14.96
CA THR A 20 19.10 2.92 -15.43
C THR A 20 19.35 3.08 -16.93
N ASP A 21 20.38 2.44 -17.47
CA ASP A 21 20.66 2.49 -18.91
C ASP A 21 19.47 1.97 -19.73
N THR A 22 18.81 0.91 -19.25
CA THR A 22 17.62 0.32 -19.87
C THR A 22 16.44 1.30 -19.88
N ASP A 23 16.15 1.95 -18.76
CA ASP A 23 15.04 2.91 -18.68
C ASP A 23 15.33 4.17 -19.50
N HIS A 24 16.59 4.60 -19.53
CA HIS A 24 17.02 5.73 -20.34
C HIS A 24 16.86 5.44 -21.84
N ALA A 25 17.23 4.23 -22.30
CA ALA A 25 17.00 3.81 -23.68
C ALA A 25 15.50 3.75 -24.03
N ALA A 26 14.68 3.20 -23.14
CA ALA A 26 13.22 3.18 -23.32
C ALA A 26 12.60 4.58 -23.36
N TYR A 27 13.11 5.51 -22.54
CA TYR A 27 12.73 6.91 -22.58
C TYR A 27 13.08 7.56 -23.92
N LEU A 28 14.31 7.40 -24.41
CA LEU A 28 14.74 7.97 -25.69
C LEU A 28 13.92 7.42 -26.88
N ALA A 29 13.61 6.12 -26.90
CA ALA A 29 12.77 5.53 -27.94
C ALA A 29 11.36 6.16 -28.00
N LYS A 30 10.77 6.47 -26.84
CA LYS A 30 9.47 7.17 -26.77
C LYS A 30 9.56 8.61 -27.23
N VAL A 31 10.63 9.31 -26.88
CA VAL A 31 10.90 10.68 -27.35
C VAL A 31 11.02 10.70 -28.86
N GLU A 32 11.82 9.80 -29.44
CA GLU A 32 11.99 9.69 -30.90
C GLU A 32 10.65 9.41 -31.61
N ALA A 33 9.89 8.43 -31.12
CA ALA A 33 8.59 8.09 -31.67
C ALA A 33 7.56 9.24 -31.58
N SER A 34 7.73 10.16 -30.63
CA SER A 34 6.86 11.33 -30.49
C SER A 34 7.19 12.48 -31.45
N GLY A 35 8.41 12.51 -32.01
CA GLY A 35 8.92 13.64 -32.79
C GLY A 35 9.18 14.92 -31.98
N LEU A 36 9.11 14.86 -30.65
CA LEU A 36 9.33 15.99 -29.74
C LEU A 36 10.76 15.98 -29.19
N LYS A 37 11.22 17.14 -28.70
CA LYS A 37 12.45 17.17 -27.89
C LYS A 37 12.20 16.55 -26.52
N PRO A 38 13.21 15.96 -25.86
CA PRO A 38 13.05 15.32 -24.55
C PRO A 38 12.32 16.18 -23.51
N SER A 39 12.65 17.47 -23.41
CA SER A 39 12.03 18.39 -22.46
C SER A 39 10.60 18.81 -22.81
N GLU A 40 10.23 18.76 -24.09
CA GLU A 40 8.87 19.00 -24.57
C GLU A 40 8.01 17.78 -24.33
N PHE A 41 8.51 16.59 -24.70
CA PHE A 41 7.89 15.30 -24.43
C PHE A 41 7.58 15.13 -22.94
N PHE A 42 8.56 15.37 -22.07
CA PHE A 42 8.37 15.25 -20.62
C PHE A 42 7.31 16.22 -20.09
N ARG A 43 7.35 17.49 -20.52
CA ARG A 43 6.38 18.51 -20.09
C ARG A 43 4.97 18.15 -20.55
N GLU A 44 4.82 17.67 -21.78
CA GLU A 44 3.52 17.29 -22.32
C GLU A 44 2.96 16.06 -21.61
N CYS A 45 3.76 15.00 -21.46
CA CYS A 45 3.32 13.79 -20.77
C CYS A 45 2.93 14.05 -19.31
N VAL A 46 3.79 14.75 -18.56
CA VAL A 46 3.65 14.94 -17.10
C VAL A 46 2.68 16.07 -16.75
N LEU A 47 2.71 17.22 -17.44
CA LEU A 47 1.87 18.37 -17.07
C LEU A 47 0.49 18.34 -17.72
N GLN A 48 0.33 17.70 -18.89
CA GLN A 48 -0.97 17.58 -19.56
C GLN A 48 -1.69 16.27 -19.22
N ASN A 49 -1.20 15.50 -18.23
CA ASN A 49 -1.80 14.24 -17.78
C ASN A 49 -2.10 13.23 -18.91
N ARG A 50 -1.32 13.26 -19.99
CA ARG A 50 -1.40 12.24 -21.05
C ARG A 50 -0.86 10.88 -20.58
N THR A 51 -0.11 10.85 -19.48
CA THR A 51 0.23 9.63 -18.76
C THR A 51 -0.80 9.33 -17.69
N GLN A 52 -1.37 8.12 -17.71
CA GLN A 52 -2.20 7.62 -16.62
C GLN A 52 -1.33 7.51 -15.37
N VAL A 53 -1.46 8.47 -14.45
CA VAL A 53 -0.84 8.40 -13.13
C VAL A 53 -1.61 7.34 -12.35
N VAL A 54 -1.14 6.09 -12.39
CA VAL A 54 -1.63 5.06 -11.47
C VAL A 54 -1.03 5.38 -10.11
N ALA A 55 -1.71 6.25 -9.36
CA ALA A 55 -1.42 6.41 -7.96
C ALA A 55 -1.55 5.01 -7.33
N ARG A 56 -0.49 4.53 -6.65
CA ARG A 56 -0.66 3.38 -5.76
C ARG A 56 -1.74 3.78 -4.77
N VAL A 57 -2.88 3.09 -4.80
CA VAL A 57 -3.94 3.28 -3.82
C VAL A 57 -3.28 3.11 -2.46
N PRO A 58 -3.12 4.18 -1.66
CA PRO A 58 -2.60 4.02 -0.32
C PRO A 58 -3.58 3.10 0.39
N THR A 59 -3.08 2.03 1.03
CA THR A 59 -3.90 1.27 1.99
C THR A 59 -4.60 2.27 2.87
N SER A 60 -5.93 2.24 2.94
CA SER A 60 -6.68 3.26 3.67
C SER A 60 -6.16 3.39 5.11
N SER A 61 -6.34 4.55 5.72
CA SER A 61 -6.06 4.75 7.15
C SER A 61 -6.73 3.67 8.00
N ASP A 62 -7.91 3.23 7.56
CA ASP A 62 -8.81 2.38 8.31
C ASP A 62 -8.34 0.93 8.26
N LYS A 63 -7.93 0.44 7.08
CA LYS A 63 -7.30 -0.87 6.92
C LYS A 63 -5.99 -0.97 7.69
N ARG A 64 -5.18 0.09 7.70
CA ARG A 64 -3.96 0.15 8.52
C ARG A 64 -4.28 0.10 10.02
N ARG A 65 -5.31 0.82 10.47
CA ARG A 65 -5.74 0.83 11.87
C ARG A 65 -6.31 -0.53 12.28
N LEU A 66 -7.10 -1.16 11.43
CA LEU A 66 -7.66 -2.50 11.64
C LEU A 66 -6.55 -3.55 11.78
N LEU A 67 -5.57 -3.56 10.86
CA LEU A 67 -4.41 -4.46 10.96
C LEU A 67 -3.61 -4.27 12.25
N TYR A 68 -3.46 -3.03 12.73
CA TYR A 68 -2.81 -2.76 14.01
C TYR A 68 -3.60 -3.32 15.20
N LEU A 69 -4.91 -3.06 15.25
CA LEU A 69 -5.78 -3.57 16.32
C LEU A 69 -5.83 -5.10 16.31
N PHE A 70 -5.86 -5.73 15.14
CA PHE A 70 -5.87 -7.18 15.01
C PHE A 70 -4.58 -7.84 15.48
N ASN A 71 -3.42 -7.23 15.22
CA ASN A 71 -2.17 -7.73 15.77
C ASN A 71 -2.18 -7.71 17.30
N LYS A 72 -2.76 -6.67 17.91
CA LYS A 72 -2.93 -6.61 19.37
C LYS A 72 -3.88 -7.70 19.87
N THR A 73 -5.03 -7.87 19.21
CA THR A 73 -6.01 -8.91 19.56
C THR A 73 -5.45 -10.31 19.41
N SER A 74 -4.74 -10.61 18.31
CA SER A 74 -4.14 -11.92 18.04
C SER A 74 -3.13 -12.33 19.12
N ASN A 75 -2.32 -11.38 19.59
CA ASN A 75 -1.39 -11.63 20.70
C ASN A 75 -2.13 -11.99 22.00
N ASN A 76 -3.21 -11.27 22.31
CA ASN A 76 -4.03 -11.57 23.49
C ASN A 76 -4.72 -12.93 23.36
N MET A 77 -5.23 -13.27 22.18
CA MET A 77 -5.82 -14.59 21.91
C MET A 77 -4.80 -15.71 22.08
N ASN A 78 -3.56 -15.52 21.62
CA ASN A 78 -2.51 -16.49 21.80
C ASN A 78 -2.18 -16.71 23.28
N GLN A 79 -2.19 -15.64 24.09
CA GLN A 79 -2.03 -15.73 25.54
C GLN A 79 -3.18 -16.50 26.20
N LEU A 80 -4.43 -16.24 25.78
CA LEU A 80 -5.61 -16.96 26.28
C LEU A 80 -5.58 -18.44 25.89
N ALA A 81 -5.16 -18.77 24.66
CA ALA A 81 -4.99 -20.15 24.22
C ALA A 81 -3.92 -20.88 25.05
N HIS A 82 -2.77 -20.25 25.30
CA HIS A 82 -1.74 -20.80 26.18
C HIS A 82 -2.24 -21.01 27.61
N ALA A 83 -3.00 -20.05 28.17
CA ALA A 83 -3.59 -20.19 29.50
C ALA A 83 -4.62 -21.32 29.57
N ALA A 84 -5.46 -21.46 28.55
CA ALA A 84 -6.45 -22.53 28.45
C ALA A 84 -5.79 -23.91 28.35
N ASN A 85 -4.75 -24.05 27.52
CA ASN A 85 -3.95 -25.29 27.43
C ASN A 85 -3.33 -25.66 28.78
N ALA A 86 -2.76 -24.69 29.49
CA ALA A 86 -2.14 -24.92 30.80
C ALA A 86 -3.18 -25.35 31.85
N ALA A 87 -4.38 -24.76 31.83
CA ALA A 87 -5.45 -25.11 32.74
C ALA A 87 -6.04 -26.50 32.48
N GLU A 88 -6.18 -26.91 31.22
CA GLU A 88 -6.59 -28.28 30.87
C GLU A 88 -5.54 -29.30 31.31
N LEU A 89 -4.25 -29.05 31.02
CA LEU A 89 -3.15 -29.94 31.41
C LEU A 89 -3.02 -30.08 32.94
N ALA A 90 -3.31 -29.00 33.69
CA ALA A 90 -3.34 -29.01 35.14
C ALA A 90 -4.63 -29.62 35.73
N GLY A 91 -5.61 -29.99 34.89
CA GLY A 91 -6.91 -30.52 35.31
C GLY A 91 -7.83 -29.49 35.98
N THR A 92 -7.51 -28.20 35.90
CA THR A 92 -8.29 -27.11 36.49
C THR A 92 -9.37 -26.57 35.55
N ALA A 93 -9.28 -26.89 34.25
CA ALA A 93 -10.35 -26.72 33.29
C ALA A 93 -10.83 -28.08 32.78
N THR A 94 -12.14 -28.23 32.59
CA THR A 94 -12.68 -29.44 31.96
C THR A 94 -12.40 -29.43 30.46
N PRO A 95 -12.31 -30.58 29.78
CA PRO A 95 -12.17 -30.65 28.32
C PRO A 95 -13.29 -29.90 27.58
N ALA A 96 -14.51 -29.91 28.14
CA ALA A 96 -15.64 -29.16 27.58
C ALA A 96 -15.42 -27.64 27.68
N THR A 97 -14.92 -27.15 28.83
CA THR A 97 -14.55 -25.74 29.01
C THR A 97 -13.43 -25.33 28.07
N TYR A 98 -12.42 -26.18 27.92
CA TYR A 98 -11.30 -25.94 27.02
C TYR A 98 -11.74 -25.84 25.55
N ALA A 99 -12.53 -26.81 25.08
CA ALA A 99 -13.08 -26.82 23.73
C ALA A 99 -13.97 -25.58 23.46
N GLY A 100 -14.75 -25.15 24.45
CA GLY A 100 -15.55 -23.93 24.37
C GLY A 100 -14.70 -22.67 24.20
N ILE A 101 -13.60 -22.55 24.96
CA ILE A 101 -12.66 -21.42 24.83
C ILE A 101 -12.03 -21.39 23.43
N LEU A 102 -11.61 -22.55 22.90
CA LEU A 102 -11.05 -22.62 21.55
C LEU A 102 -12.06 -22.21 20.47
N ALA A 103 -13.32 -22.64 20.61
CA ALA A 103 -14.39 -22.28 19.67
C ALA A 103 -14.64 -20.77 19.63
N GLU A 104 -14.68 -20.11 20.78
CA GLU A 104 -14.84 -18.65 20.88
C GLU A 104 -13.63 -17.90 20.29
N LEU A 105 -12.41 -18.36 20.58
CA LEU A 105 -11.20 -17.78 19.97
C LEU A 105 -11.22 -17.93 18.44
N GLN A 106 -11.65 -19.08 17.93
CA GLN A 106 -11.78 -19.29 16.49
C GLN A 106 -12.83 -18.35 15.87
N ALA A 107 -14.00 -18.19 16.50
CA ALA A 107 -15.04 -17.27 16.04
C ALA A 107 -14.55 -15.82 15.96
N ILE A 108 -13.78 -15.37 16.96
CA ILE A 108 -13.16 -14.03 16.96
C ILE A 108 -12.14 -13.89 15.82
N ALA A 109 -11.32 -14.92 15.56
CA ALA A 109 -10.34 -14.90 14.47
C ALA A 109 -11.01 -14.78 13.09
N ASP A 110 -12.11 -15.49 12.90
CA ASP A 110 -12.85 -15.50 11.63
C ASP A 110 -13.56 -14.16 11.39
N ALA A 111 -14.23 -13.60 12.41
CA ALA A 111 -14.84 -12.28 12.34
C ALA A 111 -13.82 -11.17 12.07
N MET A 112 -12.61 -11.28 12.65
CA MET A 112 -11.52 -10.38 12.32
C MET A 112 -11.15 -10.50 10.84
N ARG A 113 -10.87 -11.71 10.33
CA ARG A 113 -10.48 -11.91 8.93
C ARG A 113 -11.47 -11.27 7.94
N GLU A 114 -12.76 -11.52 8.15
CA GLU A 114 -13.85 -10.95 7.36
C GLU A 114 -13.81 -9.41 7.36
N ALA A 115 -13.62 -8.79 8.53
CA ALA A 115 -13.56 -7.33 8.64
C ALA A 115 -12.34 -6.70 7.94
N VAL A 116 -11.22 -7.41 7.74
CA VAL A 116 -10.08 -6.92 6.93
C VAL A 116 -10.32 -7.09 5.43
N GLU A 117 -11.03 -8.13 5.03
CA GLU A 117 -11.42 -8.35 3.63
C GLU A 117 -12.40 -7.29 3.15
N HIS A 118 -13.32 -6.85 4.01
CA HIS A 118 -14.30 -5.79 3.72
C HIS A 118 -13.84 -4.37 4.06
N ALA A 119 -12.61 -4.20 4.56
CA ALA A 119 -12.04 -2.87 4.79
C ALA A 119 -11.47 -2.29 3.48
N ASP A 120 -12.08 -1.19 3.03
CA ASP A 120 -11.57 -0.30 1.97
C ASP A 120 -10.19 0.26 2.33
#